data_AF-A0A366HMG7-F1
#
_entry.id   AF-A0A366HMG7-F1
#
_cell.length_a   1.000
_cell.length_b   1.000
_cell.length_c   1.000
_cell.angle_alpha   90.00
_cell.angle_beta   90.00
_cell.angle_gamma   90.00
#
_symmetry.space_group_name_H-M   'P 1'
#
loop_
_entity.id
_entity.type
_entity.pdbx_description
1 polymer ?
#
loop_
_entity_poly.entity_id
_entity_poly.type
_entity_poly.pdbx_seq_one_letter_code
_entity_poly.pdbx_strand_id
1 'polypeptide(L)'
;MLPRFPLATFLVTLTLAPCLGAKDFDKDVKPILKEHCYECHSEEAKKEKAGFVFDNKTRLKKDIGPNLIIEPGDPASSHFLEVIANPDAKNHMPPNKNLSSKDIATLREWISVGAPLDKDAPKVAAKKELPPIMSWTNAEGRKIRAGFGGIEGENVIFKMPNGQRISYPIANLAPESQAQAREAAAP
;
A
#
# COMPACT_ATOMS: atom_id res chain seq x y z
N MET A 1 -46.69 11.54 44.78
CA MET A 1 -46.45 12.05 43.41
C MET A 1 -45.02 11.72 43.04
N LEU A 2 -44.79 10.75 42.15
CA LEU A 2 -43.45 10.34 41.69
C LEU A 2 -43.19 10.93 40.30
N PRO A 3 -42.02 11.52 40.03
CA PRO A 3 -41.72 12.12 38.73
C PRO A 3 -41.39 11.04 37.71
N ARG A 4 -42.10 11.08 36.57
CA ARG A 4 -41.87 10.23 35.40
C ARG A 4 -40.74 10.86 34.58
N PHE A 5 -39.56 10.24 34.55
CA PHE A 5 -38.50 10.59 33.61
C PHE A 5 -38.71 9.79 32.31
N PRO A 6 -38.76 10.44 31.13
CA PRO A 6 -38.89 9.74 29.86
C PRO A 6 -37.57 9.03 29.53
N LEU A 7 -37.65 7.72 29.32
CA LEU A 7 -36.54 6.88 28.88
C LEU A 7 -36.25 7.19 27.40
N ALA A 8 -35.29 8.07 27.14
CA ALA A 8 -34.83 8.34 25.79
C ALA A 8 -34.13 7.09 25.23
N THR A 9 -34.79 6.40 24.31
CA THR A 9 -34.25 5.21 23.63
C THR A 9 -33.28 5.69 22.56
N PHE A 10 -31.98 5.60 22.82
CA PHE A 10 -30.95 5.88 21.83
C PHE A 10 -30.87 4.68 20.87
N LEU A 11 -31.44 4.82 19.67
CA LEU A 11 -31.27 3.85 18.60
C LEU A 11 -29.83 3.96 18.08
N VAL A 12 -28.97 3.03 18.48
CA VAL A 12 -27.62 2.91 17.92
C VAL A 12 -27.75 2.24 16.55
N THR A 13 -27.75 3.04 15.49
CA THR A 13 -27.64 2.53 14.12
C THR A 13 -26.21 2.04 13.90
N LEU A 14 -26.01 0.72 13.98
CA LEU A 14 -24.77 0.06 13.60
C LEU A 14 -24.63 0.12 12.07
N THR A 15 -23.93 1.14 11.57
CA THR A 15 -23.53 1.22 10.16
C THR A 15 -22.56 0.08 9.87
N LEU A 16 -23.05 -0.99 9.24
CA LEU A 16 -22.20 -2.02 8.66
C LEU A 16 -21.40 -1.37 7.53
N ALA A 17 -20.14 -1.04 7.80
CA ALA A 17 -19.21 -0.65 6.75
C ALA A 17 -19.10 -1.82 5.76
N PRO A 18 -19.35 -1.62 4.46
CA PRO A 18 -19.15 -2.68 3.49
C PRO A 18 -17.69 -3.09 3.54
N CYS A 19 -17.45 -4.35 3.90
CA CYS A 19 -16.16 -4.98 3.74
C CYS A 19 -15.95 -5.08 2.23
N LEU A 20 -15.30 -4.08 1.62
CA LEU A 20 -14.91 -4.16 0.21
C LEU A 20 -14.10 -5.45 0.08
N GLY A 21 -14.72 -6.43 -0.56
CA GLY A 21 -14.14 -7.74 -0.74
C GLY A 21 -12.89 -7.59 -1.59
N ALA A 22 -11.76 -8.07 -1.06
CA ALA A 22 -10.51 -8.15 -1.79
C ALA A 22 -10.71 -8.68 -3.23
N LYS A 23 -9.95 -8.10 -4.17
CA LYS A 23 -10.00 -8.46 -5.59
C LYS A 23 -9.66 -9.93 -5.83
N ASP A 24 -10.52 -10.60 -6.60
CA ASP A 24 -10.36 -11.99 -7.01
C ASP A 24 -9.42 -12.04 -8.22
N PHE A 25 -8.39 -12.89 -8.16
CA PHE A 25 -7.39 -12.93 -9.22
C PHE A 25 -7.98 -13.29 -10.58
N ASP A 26 -8.83 -14.33 -10.66
CA ASP A 26 -9.33 -14.81 -11.94
C ASP A 26 -10.38 -13.88 -12.54
N LYS A 27 -11.16 -13.20 -11.69
CA LYS A 27 -12.25 -12.31 -12.12
C LYS A 27 -11.82 -10.87 -12.34
N ASP A 28 -10.98 -10.33 -11.46
CA ASP A 28 -10.65 -8.90 -11.44
C ASP A 28 -9.25 -8.63 -12.01
N VAL A 29 -8.24 -9.45 -11.68
CA VAL A 29 -6.83 -9.17 -12.01
C VAL A 29 -6.44 -9.75 -13.37
N LYS A 30 -6.77 -11.01 -13.62
CA LYS A 30 -6.39 -11.74 -14.83
C LYS A 30 -6.87 -11.07 -16.12
N PRO A 31 -8.09 -10.49 -16.22
CA PRO A 31 -8.49 -9.75 -17.42
C PRO A 31 -7.58 -8.57 -17.72
N ILE A 32 -7.14 -7.84 -16.68
CA ILE A 32 -6.21 -6.70 -16.81
C ILE A 32 -4.85 -7.20 -17.31
N LEU A 33 -4.30 -8.25 -16.68
CA LEU A 33 -3.01 -8.82 -17.11
C LEU A 33 -3.07 -9.36 -18.54
N LYS A 34 -4.20 -9.96 -18.93
CA LYS A 34 -4.42 -10.45 -20.28
C LYS A 34 -4.45 -9.33 -21.31
N GLU A 35 -5.13 -8.24 -21.01
CA GLU A 35 -5.24 -7.09 -21.91
C GLU A 35 -3.91 -6.34 -22.07
N HIS A 36 -3.19 -6.13 -20.97
CA HIS A 36 -2.06 -5.19 -20.95
C HIS A 36 -0.69 -5.87 -20.94
N CYS A 37 -0.56 -7.11 -20.47
CA CYS A 37 0.76 -7.70 -20.18
C CYS A 37 1.12 -8.93 -21.01
N TYR A 38 0.14 -9.76 -21.39
CA TYR A 38 0.41 -11.06 -22.02
C TYR A 38 1.07 -10.94 -23.40
N GLU A 39 0.96 -9.78 -24.07
CA GLU A 39 1.66 -9.57 -25.35
C GLU A 39 3.19 -9.71 -25.21
N CYS A 40 3.77 -9.46 -24.03
CA CYS A 40 5.21 -9.56 -23.78
C CYS A 40 5.62 -10.49 -22.61
N HIS A 41 4.67 -10.87 -21.75
CA HIS A 41 4.90 -11.61 -20.50
C HIS A 41 3.96 -12.83 -20.41
N SER A 42 4.05 -13.73 -21.39
CA SER A 42 3.18 -14.89 -21.56
C SER A 42 3.96 -16.13 -21.98
N GLU A 43 3.75 -17.22 -21.25
CA GLU A 43 4.25 -18.54 -21.60
C GLU A 43 3.59 -19.07 -22.87
N GLU A 44 2.27 -18.85 -23.03
CA GLU A 44 1.52 -19.26 -24.22
C GLU A 44 2.07 -18.59 -25.49
N ALA A 45 2.37 -17.30 -25.41
CA ALA A 45 2.98 -16.54 -26.50
C ALA A 45 4.50 -16.77 -26.64
N LYS A 46 5.12 -17.59 -25.76
CA LYS A 46 6.58 -17.81 -25.67
C LYS A 46 7.38 -16.51 -25.54
N LYS A 47 6.83 -15.55 -24.78
CA LYS A 47 7.43 -14.24 -24.54
C LYS A 47 7.61 -14.01 -23.05
N GLU A 48 8.86 -13.84 -22.66
CA GLU A 48 9.26 -13.68 -21.27
C GLU A 48 10.19 -12.48 -21.17
N LYS A 49 9.66 -11.28 -21.45
CA LYS A 49 10.48 -10.08 -21.30
C LYS A 49 10.91 -9.93 -19.84
N ALA A 50 12.20 -9.66 -19.65
CA ALA A 50 12.83 -9.48 -18.34
C ALA A 50 12.62 -10.64 -17.34
N GLY A 51 12.28 -11.85 -17.81
CA GLY A 51 12.08 -13.02 -16.94
C GLY A 51 10.66 -13.20 -16.39
N PHE A 52 9.73 -12.29 -16.71
CA PHE A 52 8.38 -12.31 -16.12
C PHE A 52 7.33 -12.95 -17.02
N VAL A 53 6.47 -13.76 -16.41
CA VAL A 53 5.34 -14.46 -17.04
C VAL A 53 4.11 -14.38 -16.16
N PHE A 54 3.01 -13.84 -16.70
CA PHE A 54 1.81 -13.50 -15.93
C PHE A 54 0.57 -14.33 -16.29
N ASP A 55 0.64 -15.19 -17.32
CA ASP A 55 -0.44 -16.10 -17.73
C ASP A 55 -0.35 -17.49 -17.07
N ASN A 56 0.77 -17.80 -16.41
CA ASN A 56 0.97 -19.01 -15.64
C ASN A 56 1.04 -18.69 -14.13
N LYS A 57 0.04 -19.12 -13.36
CA LYS A 57 -0.03 -18.88 -11.91
C LYS A 57 1.18 -19.45 -11.16
N THR A 58 1.70 -20.62 -11.53
CA THR A 58 2.87 -21.23 -10.88
C THR A 58 4.13 -20.39 -11.09
N ARG A 59 4.25 -19.73 -12.25
CA ARG A 59 5.34 -18.79 -12.53
C ARG A 59 5.16 -17.47 -11.81
N LEU A 60 3.99 -16.84 -11.96
CA LEU A 60 3.65 -15.58 -11.28
C LEU A 60 3.81 -15.68 -9.76
N LYS A 61 3.49 -16.83 -9.16
CA LYS A 61 3.71 -17.06 -7.71
C LYS A 61 5.17 -16.89 -7.29
N LYS A 62 6.13 -17.17 -8.17
CA LYS A 62 7.57 -17.00 -7.88
C LYS A 62 8.00 -15.54 -7.94
N ASP A 63 7.18 -14.67 -8.51
CA ASP A 63 7.39 -13.22 -8.61
C ASP A 63 6.66 -12.45 -7.49
N ILE A 64 5.90 -13.15 -6.64
CA ILE A 64 5.15 -12.62 -5.50
C ILE A 64 5.86 -13.04 -4.21
N GLY A 65 6.39 -12.07 -3.46
CA GLY A 65 7.08 -12.34 -2.20
C GLY A 65 7.90 -11.15 -1.70
N PRO A 66 8.52 -11.27 -0.51
CA PRO A 66 9.34 -10.20 0.05
C PRO A 66 10.51 -9.83 -0.87
N ASN A 67 10.69 -8.54 -1.16
CA ASN A 67 11.72 -8.01 -2.08
C ASN A 67 11.63 -8.54 -3.53
N LEU A 68 10.46 -9.00 -3.96
CA LEU A 68 10.20 -9.37 -5.36
C LEU A 68 9.44 -8.26 -6.09
N ILE A 69 9.21 -8.42 -7.39
CA ILE A 69 8.54 -7.41 -8.21
C ILE A 69 7.12 -7.10 -7.71
N ILE A 70 6.45 -8.09 -7.12
CA ILE A 70 5.18 -7.92 -6.40
C ILE A 70 5.42 -8.25 -4.93
N GLU A 71 5.41 -7.22 -4.08
CA GLU A 71 5.54 -7.36 -2.64
C GLU A 71 4.15 -7.52 -1.99
N PRO A 72 3.82 -8.71 -1.46
CA PRO A 72 2.49 -8.97 -0.92
C PRO A 72 2.23 -8.10 0.32
N GLY A 73 1.13 -7.36 0.28
CA GLY A 73 0.74 -6.42 1.32
C GLY A 73 1.40 -5.04 1.19
N ASP A 74 2.35 -4.83 0.28
CA ASP A 74 3.08 -3.57 0.12
C ASP A 74 3.05 -3.05 -1.32
N PRO A 75 1.94 -2.41 -1.73
CA PRO A 75 1.82 -1.85 -3.07
C PRO A 75 2.86 -0.77 -3.37
N ALA A 76 3.32 -0.02 -2.36
CA ALA A 76 4.27 1.06 -2.53
C ALA A 76 5.69 0.55 -2.81
N SER A 77 6.08 -0.58 -2.20
CA SER A 77 7.37 -1.23 -2.44
C SER A 77 7.37 -2.16 -3.66
N SER A 78 6.19 -2.45 -4.23
CA SER A 78 6.07 -3.32 -5.41
C SER A 78 6.51 -2.60 -6.69
N HIS A 79 7.69 -2.96 -7.23
CA HIS A 79 8.18 -2.41 -8.50
C HIS A 79 7.20 -2.64 -9.67
N PHE A 80 6.37 -3.69 -9.60
CA PHE A 80 5.26 -3.91 -10.54
C PHE A 80 4.35 -2.69 -10.69
N LEU A 81 3.97 -2.05 -9.57
CA LEU A 81 3.10 -0.86 -9.61
C LEU A 81 3.85 0.39 -10.05
N GLU A 82 5.13 0.51 -9.72
CA GLU A 82 5.98 1.61 -10.17
C GLU A 82 6.01 1.69 -11.70
N VAL A 83 6.28 0.57 -12.37
CA VAL A 83 6.45 0.54 -13.82
C VAL A 83 5.13 0.66 -14.60
N ILE A 84 3.97 0.37 -14.00
CA ILE A 84 2.67 0.47 -14.71
C ILE A 84 1.91 1.76 -14.42
N ALA A 85 2.21 2.42 -13.29
CA ALA A 85 1.48 3.61 -12.85
C ALA A 85 2.24 4.92 -13.09
N ASN A 86 3.55 4.88 -13.35
CA ASN A 86 4.37 6.06 -13.62
C ASN A 86 4.75 6.13 -15.11
N PRO A 87 4.09 6.99 -15.92
CA PRO A 87 4.38 7.13 -17.36
C PRO A 87 5.83 7.55 -17.66
N ASP A 88 6.51 8.20 -16.71
CA ASP A 88 7.89 8.67 -16.86
C ASP A 88 8.92 7.62 -16.39
N ALA A 89 8.48 6.44 -15.92
CA ALA A 89 9.39 5.38 -15.54
C ALA A 89 10.23 4.93 -16.75
N LYS A 90 11.54 4.79 -16.54
CA LYS A 90 12.48 4.38 -17.60
C LYS A 90 12.08 3.07 -18.30
N ASN A 91 11.42 2.17 -17.55
CA ASN A 91 10.90 0.90 -18.03
C ASN A 91 9.37 0.85 -17.93
N HIS A 92 8.68 1.96 -18.22
CA HIS A 92 7.23 2.03 -18.18
C HIS A 92 6.59 0.89 -18.98
N MET A 93 5.55 0.29 -18.40
CA MET A 93 4.82 -0.84 -18.95
C MET A 93 3.31 -0.54 -18.95
N PRO A 94 2.60 -0.89 -20.03
CA PRO A 94 3.12 -1.32 -21.32
C PRO A 94 3.88 -0.20 -22.06
N PRO A 95 4.87 -0.50 -22.92
CA PRO A 95 5.74 0.52 -23.54
C PRO A 95 5.01 1.60 -24.35
N ASN A 96 3.82 1.30 -24.86
CA ASN A 96 3.08 2.16 -25.78
C ASN A 96 1.70 2.58 -25.26
N LYS A 97 1.34 2.18 -24.02
CA LYS A 97 0.00 2.43 -23.46
C LYS A 97 0.07 2.61 -21.95
N ASN A 98 -0.85 3.42 -21.42
CA ASN A 98 -1.07 3.52 -19.99
C ASN A 98 -2.29 2.69 -19.60
N LEU A 99 -2.22 2.05 -18.43
CA LEU A 99 -3.41 1.46 -17.82
C LEU A 99 -4.37 2.55 -17.36
N SER A 100 -5.65 2.21 -17.26
CA SER A 100 -6.63 3.10 -16.65
C SER A 100 -6.36 3.22 -15.15
N SER A 101 -6.75 4.34 -14.54
CA SER A 101 -6.66 4.52 -13.07
C SER A 101 -7.45 3.44 -12.32
N LYS A 102 -8.52 2.91 -12.92
CA LYS A 102 -9.33 1.83 -12.36
C LYS A 102 -8.57 0.50 -12.33
N ASP A 103 -7.83 0.19 -13.39
CA ASP A 103 -7.05 -1.04 -13.47
C ASP A 103 -5.87 -1.00 -12.51
N ILE A 104 -5.18 0.15 -12.45
CA ILE A 104 -4.10 0.39 -11.48
C ILE A 104 -4.64 0.26 -10.04
N ALA A 105 -5.82 0.82 -9.74
CA ALA A 105 -6.44 0.69 -8.43
C ALA A 105 -6.78 -0.77 -8.09
N THR A 106 -7.27 -1.54 -9.07
CA THR A 106 -7.57 -2.97 -8.90
C THR A 106 -6.32 -3.78 -8.59
N LEU A 107 -5.22 -3.55 -9.33
CA LEU A 107 -3.94 -4.20 -9.10
C LEU A 107 -3.34 -3.79 -7.74
N ARG A 108 -3.44 -2.51 -7.36
CA ARG A 108 -3.02 -2.00 -6.06
C ARG A 108 -3.76 -2.68 -4.91
N GLU A 109 -5.08 -2.78 -5.00
CA GLU A 109 -5.89 -3.42 -3.98
C GLU A 109 -5.56 -4.92 -3.87
N TRP A 110 -5.43 -5.61 -5.00
CA TRP A 110 -4.99 -7.01 -5.02
C TRP A 110 -3.65 -7.22 -4.33
N ILE A 111 -2.65 -6.36 -4.59
CA ILE A 111 -1.34 -6.44 -3.93
C ILE A 111 -1.48 -6.13 -2.43
N SER A 112 -2.31 -5.15 -2.05
CA SER A 112 -2.49 -4.74 -0.66
C SER A 112 -3.02 -5.86 0.25
N VAL A 113 -3.75 -6.84 -0.31
CA VAL A 113 -4.27 -8.00 0.44
C VAL A 113 -3.37 -9.23 0.33
N GLY A 114 -2.20 -9.10 -0.30
CA GLY A 114 -1.21 -10.16 -0.40
C GLY A 114 -1.11 -10.85 -1.76
N ALA A 115 -1.66 -10.23 -2.81
CA ALA A 115 -1.65 -10.76 -4.15
C ALA A 115 -2.09 -12.25 -4.25
N PRO A 116 -3.22 -12.65 -3.62
CA PRO A 116 -3.67 -14.04 -3.66
C PRO A 116 -3.97 -14.47 -5.09
N LEU A 117 -3.46 -15.64 -5.49
CA LEU A 117 -3.73 -16.23 -6.82
C LEU A 117 -4.94 -17.17 -6.81
N ASP A 118 -5.32 -17.65 -5.64
CA ASP A 118 -6.47 -18.53 -5.41
C ASP A 118 -7.47 -17.81 -4.51
N LYS A 119 -8.75 -17.99 -4.78
CA LYS A 119 -9.84 -17.30 -4.08
C LYS A 119 -9.84 -17.53 -2.56
N ASP A 120 -9.43 -18.73 -2.13
CA ASP A 120 -9.43 -19.14 -0.74
C ASP A 120 -8.06 -18.98 -0.06
N ALA A 121 -7.10 -18.33 -0.74
CA ALA A 121 -5.79 -18.07 -0.16
C ALA A 121 -5.90 -17.11 1.05
N PRO A 122 -5.14 -17.36 2.13
CA PRO A 122 -5.06 -16.44 3.25
C PRO A 122 -4.59 -15.06 2.78
N LYS A 123 -5.32 -14.01 3.16
CA LYS A 123 -4.93 -12.63 2.89
C LYS A 123 -3.83 -12.23 3.87
N VAL A 124 -2.81 -11.54 3.39
CA VAL A 124 -1.87 -10.89 4.31
C VAL A 124 -2.44 -9.55 4.75
N ALA A 125 -2.11 -9.13 5.98
CA ALA A 125 -2.41 -7.78 6.40
C ALA A 125 -1.66 -6.81 5.49
N ALA A 126 -2.36 -5.83 4.93
CA ALA A 126 -1.72 -4.74 4.21
C ALA A 126 -0.65 -4.12 5.12
N LYS A 127 0.61 -4.06 4.65
CA LYS A 127 1.54 -3.08 5.19
C LYS A 127 0.91 -1.73 4.88
N LYS A 128 0.33 -1.14 5.93
CA LYS A 128 -0.24 0.20 5.88
C LYS A 128 0.78 1.09 5.18
N GLU A 129 0.39 1.67 4.04
CA GLU A 129 1.25 2.48 3.17
C GLU A 129 2.13 3.35 4.05
N LEU A 130 3.45 3.24 3.85
CA LEU A 130 4.37 4.04 4.63
C LEU A 130 3.98 5.51 4.40
N PRO A 131 3.78 6.28 5.48
CA PRO A 131 3.49 7.70 5.35
C PRO A 131 4.57 8.33 4.48
N PRO A 132 4.23 9.37 3.70
CA PRO A 132 5.18 10.01 2.80
C PRO A 132 6.49 10.29 3.54
N ILE A 133 7.64 10.00 2.92
CA ILE A 133 8.94 10.30 3.52
C ILE A 133 9.03 11.81 3.68
N MET A 134 8.94 12.28 4.92
CA MET A 134 9.04 13.69 5.27
C MET A 134 10.50 14.06 5.55
N SER A 135 10.82 15.34 5.39
CA SER A 135 12.08 15.93 5.84
C SER A 135 11.86 16.49 7.24
N TRP A 136 12.59 15.96 8.22
CA TRP A 136 12.62 16.46 9.59
C TRP A 136 13.96 17.12 9.86
N THR A 137 14.03 17.97 10.88
CA THR A 137 15.25 18.60 11.38
C THR A 137 15.36 18.28 12.87
N ASN A 138 16.55 17.88 13.32
CA ASN A 138 16.82 17.74 14.74
C ASN A 138 17.28 19.07 15.38
N ALA A 139 17.43 19.08 16.71
CA ALA A 139 17.83 20.26 17.48
C ALA A 139 19.20 20.83 17.05
N GLU A 140 20.06 20.01 16.43
CA GLU A 140 21.36 20.45 15.87
C GLU A 140 21.27 20.89 14.41
N GLY A 141 20.08 21.01 13.82
CA GLY A 141 19.89 21.42 12.42
C GLY A 141 20.11 20.31 11.38
N ARG A 142 20.40 19.06 11.80
CA ARG A 142 20.62 17.94 10.88
C ARG A 142 19.29 17.42 10.34
N LYS A 143 19.26 17.14 9.02
CA LYS A 143 18.09 16.60 8.34
C LYS A 143 17.94 15.10 8.57
N ILE A 144 16.71 14.67 8.84
CA ILE A 144 16.30 13.26 8.96
C ILE A 144 15.26 13.01 7.87
N ARG A 145 15.44 11.95 7.07
CA ARG A 145 14.44 11.52 6.07
C ARG A 145 13.72 10.28 6.59
N ALA A 146 12.45 10.45 6.95
CA ALA A 146 11.64 9.36 7.49
C ALA A 146 10.14 9.62 7.31
N GLY A 147 9.34 8.56 7.24
CA GLY A 147 7.88 8.64 7.35
C GLY A 147 7.43 8.81 8.80
N PHE A 148 6.25 9.41 9.00
CA PHE A 148 5.65 9.60 10.32
C PHE A 148 4.94 8.33 10.85
N GLY A 149 5.49 7.70 11.88
CA GLY A 149 4.98 6.47 12.47
C GLY A 149 3.96 6.63 13.61
N GLY A 150 3.71 7.86 14.05
CA GLY A 150 2.87 8.19 15.21
C GLY A 150 3.65 8.92 16.31
N ILE A 151 2.94 9.32 17.38
CA ILE A 151 3.53 9.80 18.63
C ILE A 151 3.24 8.76 19.71
N GLU A 152 4.28 8.34 20.43
CA GLU A 152 4.20 7.42 21.57
C GLU A 152 4.84 8.09 22.78
N GLY A 153 4.01 8.56 23.72
CA GLY A 153 4.48 9.37 24.85
C GLY A 153 5.11 10.68 24.36
N GLU A 154 6.38 10.91 24.73
CA GLU A 154 7.15 12.10 24.37
C GLU A 154 8.00 11.92 23.09
N ASN A 155 7.80 10.81 22.37
CA ASN A 155 8.59 10.44 21.20
C ASN A 155 7.75 10.47 19.93
N VAL A 156 8.36 10.91 18.83
CA VAL A 156 7.88 10.60 17.49
C VAL A 156 8.44 9.24 17.08
N ILE A 157 7.61 8.42 16.46
CA ILE A 157 8.06 7.19 15.84
C ILE A 157 8.39 7.50 14.38
N PHE A 158 9.66 7.40 14.00
CA PHE A 158 10.09 7.50 12.61
C PHE A 158 10.04 6.13 11.94
N LYS A 159 9.45 6.08 10.75
CA LYS A 159 9.55 4.94 9.84
C LYS A 159 10.63 5.23 8.80
N MET A 160 11.77 4.59 8.95
CA MET A 160 12.91 4.77 8.05
C MET A 160 12.67 4.08 6.70
N PRO A 161 13.32 4.52 5.61
CA PRO A 161 13.19 3.89 4.29
C PRO A 161 13.55 2.39 4.26
N ASN A 162 14.40 1.94 5.18
CA ASN A 162 14.76 0.52 5.35
C ASN A 162 13.71 -0.28 6.15
N GLY A 163 12.54 0.30 6.45
CA GLY A 163 11.47 -0.33 7.22
C GLY A 163 11.65 -0.28 8.73
N GLN A 164 12.78 0.23 9.25
CA GLN A 164 13.03 0.33 10.68
C GLN A 164 12.13 1.39 11.34
N ARG A 165 11.60 1.07 12.53
CA ARG A 165 10.94 2.05 13.40
C ARG A 165 11.93 2.58 14.43
N ILE A 166 12.13 3.89 14.47
CA ILE A 166 13.01 4.56 15.42
C ILE A 166 12.16 5.44 16.32
N SER A 167 12.26 5.25 17.64
CA SER A 167 11.70 6.18 18.62
C SER A 167 12.66 7.36 18.79
N TYR A 168 12.18 8.57 18.54
CA TYR A 168 12.98 9.79 18.59
C TYR A 168 12.30 10.84 19.51
N PRO A 169 13.01 11.36 20.54
CA PRO A 169 12.42 12.34 21.44
C PRO A 169 11.99 13.61 20.71
N ILE A 170 10.74 14.04 20.90
CA ILE A 170 10.23 15.27 20.27
C ILE A 170 11.04 16.48 20.74
N ALA A 171 11.50 16.49 21.99
CA ALA A 171 12.38 17.53 22.53
C ALA A 171 13.72 17.67 21.76
N ASN A 172 14.17 16.61 21.08
CA ASN A 172 15.39 16.62 20.28
C ASN A 172 15.14 17.03 18.82
N LEU A 173 13.90 17.35 18.44
CA LEU A 173 13.57 17.92 17.14
C LEU A 173 13.69 19.43 17.15
N ALA A 174 14.03 20.00 15.99
CA ALA A 174 13.91 21.43 15.80
C ALA A 174 12.44 21.89 15.93
N PRO A 175 12.17 23.14 16.33
CA PRO A 175 10.82 23.63 16.56
C PRO A 175 9.85 23.39 15.38
N GLU A 176 10.32 23.53 14.14
CA GLU A 176 9.52 23.26 12.94
C GLU A 176 9.13 21.79 12.83
N SER A 177 10.03 20.87 13.17
CA SER A 177 9.76 19.44 13.13
C SER A 177 8.91 18.95 14.30
N GLN A 178 8.97 19.65 15.45
CA GLN A 178 8.02 19.44 16.53
C GLN A 178 6.60 19.85 16.12
N ALA A 179 6.45 20.99 15.45
CA ALA A 179 5.16 21.43 14.90
C ALA A 179 4.65 20.44 13.86
N GLN A 180 5.51 20.00 12.93
CA GLN A 180 5.21 18.98 11.94
C GLN A 180 4.73 17.66 12.56
N ALA A 181 5.36 17.21 13.66
CA ALA A 181 4.94 15.99 14.35
C ALA A 181 3.53 16.13 14.97
N ARG A 182 3.21 17.29 15.53
CA ARG A 182 1.87 17.59 16.09
C ARG A 182 0.80 17.66 15.01
N GLU A 183 1.11 18.30 13.88
CA GLU A 183 0.22 18.37 12.72
C GLU A 183 -0.04 16.99 12.11
N ALA A 184 1.01 16.18 11.95
CA ALA A 184 0.90 14.82 11.43
C ALA A 184 0.14 13.86 12.36
N ALA A 185 0.05 14.19 13.66
CA ALA A 185 -0.69 13.43 14.66
C ALA A 185 -2.17 13.86 14.80
N ALA A 186 -2.59 14.93 14.13
CA ALA A 186 -3.97 15.39 14.16
C ALA A 186 -4.92 14.36 13.50
N PRO A 187 -6.15 14.18 14.03
CA PRO A 187 -7.11 13.17 13.56
C PRO A 187 -7.66 13.43 12.15
#